data_AF-A0A5S9ETV3-F1
#
_entry.id   AF-A0A5S9ETV3-F1
#
_cell.length_a   1.000
_cell.length_b   1.000
_cell.length_c   1.000
_cell.angle_alpha   90.00
_cell.angle_beta   90.00
_cell.angle_gamma   90.00
#
_symmetry.space_group_name_H-M   'P 1'
#
loop_
_entity.id
_entity.type
_entity.pdbx_description
1 polymer ?
#
loop_
_entity_poly.entity_id
_entity_poly.type
_entity_poly.pdbx_seq_one_letter_code
_entity_poly.pdbx_strand_id
1 'polypeptide(L)'
;MNSTGMQGWKDYKSLMNQVKLADYNFTKESKGASMEDVDKFFKNKKGVKRKEVTTYDGLKQVNYWYVDKSGKKIGGSDTPVFYAEILTKYKDGKLIYASVEPGSYSYSNKNAVNLDKVEELDDLSMFSNLKDPKPVPYSVAQMEISSVPVTSVSFVTKGGNHKDTNPEKEQVDMPQLAYLTVSPQLYHDKEHPDPHIIGLVALPYLNASRDFGNAHYSVLNNLSKEMKEKLASRSLDLNK
;
A
#
# COMPACT_ATOMS: atom_id res chain seq x y z
N MET A 1 17.18 1.45 15.60
CA MET A 1 16.04 0.95 14.79
C MET A 1 14.97 0.44 15.75
N ASN A 2 13.70 0.76 15.52
CA ASN A 2 12.61 0.43 16.45
C ASN A 2 12.19 -1.05 16.31
N SER A 3 12.47 -1.88 17.33
CA SER A 3 12.19 -3.33 17.28
C SER A 3 10.69 -3.67 17.24
N THR A 4 9.85 -2.84 17.87
CA THR A 4 8.39 -3.05 17.91
C THR A 4 7.76 -2.77 16.54
N GLY A 5 8.14 -1.67 15.91
CA GLY A 5 7.74 -1.36 14.53
C GLY A 5 8.21 -2.46 13.56
N MET A 6 9.47 -2.88 13.64
CA MET A 6 10.00 -3.96 12.81
C MET A 6 9.28 -5.30 13.02
N GLN A 7 8.75 -5.57 14.22
CA GLN A 7 7.93 -6.75 14.45
C GLN A 7 6.62 -6.68 13.67
N GLY A 8 6.01 -5.49 13.54
CA GLY A 8 4.84 -5.28 12.69
C GLY A 8 5.09 -5.65 11.23
N TRP A 9 6.21 -5.22 10.65
CA TRP A 9 6.61 -5.61 9.30
C TRP A 9 6.82 -7.13 9.13
N LYS A 10 7.43 -7.78 10.13
CA LYS A 10 7.61 -9.24 10.12
C LYS A 10 6.28 -9.99 10.23
N ASP A 11 5.40 -9.51 11.08
CA ASP A 11 4.08 -10.11 11.29
C ASP A 11 3.17 -9.90 10.08
N TYR A 12 3.22 -8.74 9.43
CA TYR A 12 2.54 -8.53 8.14
C TYR A 12 2.97 -9.57 7.12
N LYS A 13 4.29 -9.74 6.90
CA LYS A 13 4.80 -10.75 5.98
C LYS A 13 4.34 -12.16 6.35
N SER A 14 4.33 -12.48 7.64
CA SER A 14 3.89 -13.79 8.14
C SER A 14 2.38 -14.00 7.98
N LEU A 15 1.56 -12.96 8.17
CA LEU A 15 0.12 -12.97 7.95
C LEU A 15 -0.18 -13.24 6.48
N MET A 16 0.44 -12.49 5.57
CA MET A 16 0.19 -12.59 4.12
C MET A 16 0.63 -13.93 3.51
N ASN A 17 1.51 -14.68 4.19
CA ASN A 17 1.83 -16.06 3.84
C ASN A 17 0.79 -17.10 4.31
N GLN A 18 -0.14 -16.71 5.19
CA GLN A 18 -1.14 -17.60 5.80
C GLN A 18 -2.56 -17.33 5.32
N VAL A 19 -2.88 -16.05 5.05
CA VAL A 19 -4.22 -15.64 4.64
C VAL A 19 -4.31 -15.49 3.13
N LYS A 20 -5.51 -15.76 2.60
CA LYS A 20 -5.84 -15.49 1.20
C LYS A 20 -6.64 -14.19 1.09
N LEU A 21 -6.26 -13.31 0.17
CA LEU A 21 -7.08 -12.17 -0.23
C LEU A 21 -8.17 -12.66 -1.19
N ALA A 22 -9.40 -12.18 -1.01
CA ALA A 22 -10.45 -12.29 -2.01
C ALA A 22 -10.20 -11.26 -3.12
N ASP A 23 -10.59 -11.62 -4.35
CA ASP A 23 -10.62 -10.67 -5.46
C ASP A 23 -11.57 -9.51 -5.15
N TYR A 24 -11.09 -8.29 -5.33
CA TYR A 24 -11.89 -7.09 -5.11
C TYR A 24 -13.08 -6.95 -6.07
N ASN A 25 -12.86 -7.28 -7.35
CA ASN A 25 -13.87 -7.17 -8.40
C ASN A 25 -14.84 -8.36 -8.40
N PHE A 26 -14.40 -9.52 -7.91
CA PHE A 26 -15.18 -10.77 -7.87
C PHE A 26 -15.30 -11.34 -6.44
N THR A 27 -15.58 -10.47 -5.45
CA THR A 27 -15.52 -10.84 -4.02
C THR A 27 -16.54 -11.92 -3.64
N LYS A 28 -17.73 -11.92 -4.26
CA LYS A 28 -18.78 -12.90 -3.95
C LYS A 28 -18.35 -14.32 -4.34
N GLU A 29 -17.69 -14.45 -5.48
CA GLU A 29 -17.22 -15.69 -6.09
C GLU A 29 -15.87 -16.14 -5.49
N SER A 30 -15.10 -15.21 -4.96
CA SER A 30 -13.74 -15.46 -4.48
C SER A 30 -13.70 -16.10 -3.10
N LYS A 31 -12.66 -16.92 -2.86
CA LYS A 31 -12.25 -17.31 -1.51
C LYS A 31 -11.39 -16.20 -0.92
N GLY A 32 -11.60 -15.87 0.35
CA GLY A 32 -10.74 -14.96 1.10
C GLY A 32 -10.87 -15.23 2.59
N ALA A 33 -9.84 -14.87 3.35
CA ALA A 33 -9.84 -15.00 4.80
C ALA A 33 -10.92 -14.11 5.42
N SER A 34 -11.49 -14.57 6.52
CA SER A 34 -12.42 -13.77 7.32
C SER A 34 -11.68 -12.85 8.28
N MET A 35 -12.40 -11.92 8.89
CA MET A 35 -11.88 -11.12 10.01
C MET A 35 -11.46 -12.00 11.20
N GLU A 36 -12.17 -13.11 11.45
CA GLU A 36 -11.84 -14.05 12.52
C GLU A 36 -10.51 -14.76 12.27
N ASP A 37 -10.21 -15.11 11.02
CA ASP A 37 -8.92 -15.72 10.65
C ASP A 37 -7.75 -14.78 10.93
N VAL A 38 -7.91 -13.50 10.57
CA VAL A 38 -6.90 -12.47 10.84
C VAL A 38 -6.79 -12.20 12.34
N ASP A 39 -7.90 -12.08 13.06
CA ASP A 39 -7.92 -11.87 14.51
C ASP A 39 -7.25 -13.02 15.27
N LYS A 40 -7.43 -14.26 14.81
CA LYS A 40 -6.77 -15.44 15.37
C LYS A 40 -5.26 -15.36 15.26
N PHE A 41 -4.72 -14.81 14.17
CA PHE A 41 -3.27 -14.59 14.01
C PHE A 41 -2.72 -13.57 15.03
N PHE A 42 -3.49 -12.54 15.38
CA PHE A 42 -3.05 -11.49 16.32
C PHE A 42 -3.35 -11.77 17.79
N LYS A 43 -4.29 -12.69 18.10
CA LYS A 43 -4.81 -12.93 19.47
C LYS A 43 -3.77 -13.01 20.59
N ASN A 44 -2.62 -13.62 20.33
CA ASN A 44 -1.57 -13.85 21.34
C ASN A 44 -0.33 -12.93 21.17
N LYS A 45 -0.37 -11.96 20.25
CA LYS A 45 0.76 -11.08 19.99
C LYS A 45 0.80 -9.95 21.01
N LYS A 46 1.88 -9.90 21.79
CA LYS A 46 2.09 -8.89 22.82
C LYS A 46 2.31 -7.50 22.19
N GLY A 47 1.69 -6.47 22.76
CA GLY A 47 1.88 -5.09 22.29
C GLY A 47 1.15 -4.77 20.99
N VAL A 48 0.16 -5.59 20.59
CA VAL A 48 -0.71 -5.30 19.45
C VAL A 48 -2.08 -4.88 19.97
N LYS A 49 -2.56 -3.71 19.55
CA LYS A 49 -3.91 -3.21 19.84
C LYS A 49 -4.77 -3.30 18.59
N ARG A 50 -5.86 -4.06 18.66
CA ARG A 50 -6.88 -4.13 17.61
C ARG A 50 -7.82 -2.93 17.70
N LYS A 51 -8.17 -2.34 16.55
CA LYS A 51 -9.14 -1.26 16.44
C LYS A 51 -10.01 -1.44 15.20
N GLU A 52 -11.32 -1.57 15.40
CA GLU A 52 -12.27 -1.44 14.30
C GLU A 52 -12.49 0.04 13.97
N VAL A 53 -12.54 0.34 12.68
CA VAL A 53 -12.72 1.70 12.15
C VAL A 53 -13.98 1.71 11.31
N THR A 54 -14.87 2.66 11.60
CA THR A 54 -16.03 2.94 10.76
C THR A 54 -15.55 3.67 9.52
N THR A 55 -15.81 3.10 8.34
CA THR A 55 -15.47 3.71 7.05
C THR A 55 -16.74 4.09 6.30
N TYR A 56 -16.64 5.07 5.42
CA TYR A 56 -17.75 5.56 4.60
C TYR A 56 -17.86 4.86 3.24
N ASP A 57 -16.92 3.96 2.92
CA ASP A 57 -16.83 3.20 1.67
C ASP A 57 -17.66 1.90 1.70
N GLY A 58 -18.42 1.66 2.77
CA GLY A 58 -19.22 0.44 2.95
C GLY A 58 -18.40 -0.80 3.27
N LEU A 59 -17.08 -0.67 3.46
CA LEU A 59 -16.19 -1.74 3.87
C LEU A 59 -16.10 -1.83 5.39
N LYS A 60 -15.63 -2.97 5.90
CA LYS A 60 -15.16 -3.04 7.29
C LYS A 60 -13.65 -2.85 7.30
N GLN A 61 -13.15 -2.07 8.24
CA GLN A 61 -11.72 -1.88 8.45
C GLN A 61 -11.31 -2.28 9.86
N VAL A 62 -10.21 -3.02 9.97
CA VAL A 62 -9.57 -3.36 11.25
C VAL A 62 -8.09 -3.02 11.17
N ASN A 63 -7.63 -2.24 12.14
CA ASN A 63 -6.24 -1.86 12.31
C ASN A 63 -5.63 -2.64 13.47
N TYR A 64 -4.40 -3.13 13.28
CA TYR A 64 -3.59 -3.78 14.32
C TYR A 64 -2.37 -2.91 14.59
N TRP A 65 -2.40 -2.18 15.70
CA TRP A 65 -1.38 -1.22 16.09
C TRP A 65 -0.31 -1.84 16.96
N TYR A 66 0.95 -1.71 16.54
CA TYR A 66 2.11 -2.08 17.34
C TYR A 66 2.44 -0.94 18.29
N VAL A 67 1.81 -0.96 19.47
CA VAL A 67 1.78 0.17 20.40
C VAL A 67 3.09 0.35 21.15
N ASP A 68 3.41 1.61 21.44
CA ASP A 68 4.51 1.94 22.31
C ASP A 68 4.25 1.45 23.75
N LYS A 69 5.27 0.83 24.35
CA LYS A 69 5.17 0.24 25.70
C LYS A 69 5.01 1.29 26.79
N SER A 70 5.37 2.54 26.52
CA SER A 70 5.20 3.64 27.48
C SER A 70 3.72 4.01 27.72
N GLY A 71 2.81 3.57 26.86
CA GLY A 71 1.38 3.92 26.95
C GLY A 71 1.08 5.39 26.61
N LYS A 72 2.06 6.14 26.09
CA LYS A 72 1.84 7.50 25.59
C LYS A 72 0.74 7.51 24.55
N LYS A 73 -0.05 8.59 24.56
CA LYS A 73 -1.09 8.86 23.57
C LYS A 73 -0.60 9.92 22.58
N ILE A 74 -1.15 9.89 21.37
CA ILE A 74 -0.84 10.86 20.33
C ILE A 74 -1.58 12.15 20.66
N GLY A 75 -0.83 13.19 21.03
CA GLY A 75 -1.38 14.48 21.46
C GLY A 75 -2.34 14.33 22.64
N GLY A 76 -3.50 15.01 22.57
CA GLY A 76 -4.59 14.89 23.55
C GLY A 76 -5.65 13.85 23.21
N SER A 77 -5.42 12.98 22.23
CA SER A 77 -6.39 11.95 21.81
C SER A 77 -6.31 10.67 22.66
N ASP A 78 -7.27 9.76 22.52
CA ASP A 78 -7.21 8.40 23.11
C ASP A 78 -6.43 7.38 22.27
N THR A 79 -5.87 7.82 21.14
CA THR A 79 -5.07 6.96 20.27
C THR A 79 -3.68 6.79 20.89
N PRO A 80 -3.24 5.55 21.19
CA PRO A 80 -1.88 5.32 21.69
C PRO A 80 -0.86 5.69 20.61
N VAL A 81 0.35 6.05 21.02
CA VAL A 81 1.50 6.07 20.10
C VAL A 81 1.74 4.63 19.64
N PHE A 82 1.88 4.45 18.33
CA PHE A 82 2.22 3.17 17.72
C PHE A 82 3.33 3.35 16.69
N TYR A 83 4.09 2.29 16.45
CA TYR A 83 5.26 2.31 15.58
C TYR A 83 5.01 1.69 14.20
N ALA A 84 4.04 0.79 14.11
CA ALA A 84 3.54 0.23 12.87
C ALA A 84 2.04 -0.02 12.99
N GLU A 85 1.35 0.09 11.87
CA GLU A 85 -0.03 -0.32 11.69
C GLU A 85 -0.07 -1.41 10.62
N ILE A 86 -0.89 -2.43 10.86
CA ILE A 86 -1.38 -3.31 9.81
C ILE A 86 -2.86 -2.98 9.63
N LEU A 87 -3.22 -2.43 8.48
CA LEU A 87 -4.59 -2.10 8.11
C LEU A 87 -5.16 -3.21 7.23
N THR A 88 -6.32 -3.74 7.61
CA THR A 88 -7.07 -4.72 6.82
C THR A 88 -8.44 -4.19 6.45
N LYS A 89 -8.89 -4.43 5.20
CA LYS A 89 -10.25 -4.13 4.75
C LYS A 89 -10.98 -5.38 4.29
N TYR A 90 -12.26 -5.43 4.58
CA TYR A 90 -13.13 -6.55 4.29
C TYR A 90 -14.36 -6.09 3.50
N LYS A 91 -14.70 -6.87 2.48
CA LYS A 91 -15.90 -6.74 1.65
C LYS A 91 -16.64 -8.07 1.66
N ASP A 92 -17.95 -8.05 1.89
CA ASP A 92 -18.77 -9.28 2.01
C ASP A 92 -18.21 -10.30 3.02
N GLY A 93 -17.60 -9.82 4.11
CA GLY A 93 -16.99 -10.65 5.15
C GLY A 93 -15.62 -11.23 4.80
N LYS A 94 -15.06 -10.92 3.63
CA LYS A 94 -13.79 -11.46 3.12
C LYS A 94 -12.72 -10.37 3.05
N LEU A 95 -11.50 -10.71 3.45
CA LEU A 95 -10.32 -9.86 3.39
C LEU A 95 -10.00 -9.56 1.92
N ILE A 96 -10.04 -8.30 1.53
CA ILE A 96 -9.75 -7.85 0.16
C ILE A 96 -8.44 -7.07 0.06
N TYR A 97 -7.97 -6.51 1.18
CA TYR A 97 -6.82 -5.62 1.22
C TYR A 97 -6.13 -5.75 2.57
N ALA A 98 -4.81 -5.78 2.54
CA ALA A 98 -3.97 -5.64 3.72
C ALA A 98 -2.78 -4.73 3.39
N SER A 99 -2.41 -3.87 4.32
CA SER A 99 -1.17 -3.09 4.26
C SER A 99 -0.42 -3.11 5.58
N VAL A 100 0.85 -2.73 5.50
CA VAL A 100 1.66 -2.33 6.65
C VAL A 100 2.26 -0.96 6.39
N GLU A 101 2.18 -0.08 7.38
CA GLU A 101 2.71 1.28 7.33
C GLU A 101 3.31 1.71 8.68
N PRO A 102 4.17 2.75 8.70
CA PRO A 102 4.66 3.33 9.94
C PRO A 102 3.54 4.08 10.65
N GLY A 103 3.49 3.94 11.99
CA GLY A 103 2.62 4.76 12.82
C GLY A 103 3.23 6.10 13.16
N SER A 104 4.37 6.06 13.85
CA SER A 104 5.21 7.23 14.10
C SER A 104 6.28 7.28 13.03
N TYR A 105 6.27 8.34 12.22
CA TYR A 105 7.19 8.50 11.10
C TYR A 105 7.90 9.84 11.13
N SER A 106 9.07 9.88 10.49
CA SER A 106 9.80 11.11 10.21
C SER A 106 10.09 11.14 8.72
N TYR A 107 9.67 12.22 8.07
CA TYR A 107 10.03 12.48 6.70
C TYR A 107 11.54 12.78 6.57
N SER A 108 12.18 12.28 5.51
CA SER A 108 13.56 12.58 5.17
C SER A 108 13.74 12.70 3.67
N ASN A 109 14.16 13.88 3.22
CA ASN A 109 14.49 14.17 1.83
C ASN A 109 15.71 13.38 1.32
N LYS A 110 16.55 12.85 2.21
CA LYS A 110 17.76 12.12 1.83
C LYS A 110 17.47 10.84 1.03
N ASN A 111 16.28 10.27 1.21
CA ASN A 111 15.87 9.02 0.56
C ASN A 111 14.86 9.26 -0.58
N ALA A 112 14.62 10.52 -0.95
CA ALA A 112 13.62 10.89 -1.94
C ALA A 112 14.16 10.68 -3.36
N VAL A 113 13.59 9.72 -4.10
CA VAL A 113 13.97 9.47 -5.50
C VAL A 113 13.32 10.47 -6.46
N ASN A 114 13.92 10.72 -7.62
CA ASN A 114 13.26 11.54 -8.63
C ASN A 114 12.11 10.73 -9.27
N LEU A 115 10.90 11.30 -9.34
CA LEU A 115 9.74 10.58 -9.89
C LEU A 115 9.95 10.18 -11.35
N ASP A 116 10.47 11.07 -12.19
CA ASP A 116 10.75 10.80 -13.62
C ASP A 116 11.63 9.56 -13.81
N LYS A 117 12.60 9.32 -12.91
CA LYS A 117 13.45 8.11 -12.98
C LYS A 117 12.71 6.82 -12.65
N VAL A 118 11.61 6.91 -11.92
CA VAL A 118 10.76 5.76 -11.59
C VAL A 118 9.75 5.51 -12.71
N GLU A 119 9.27 6.56 -13.37
CA GLU A 119 8.39 6.47 -14.54
C GLU A 119 9.04 5.73 -15.71
N GLU A 120 10.37 5.76 -15.81
CA GLU A 120 11.17 5.03 -16.81
C GLU A 120 11.39 3.53 -16.47
N LEU A 121 10.87 3.01 -15.36
CA LEU A 121 11.09 1.63 -14.94
C LEU A 121 9.96 0.70 -15.37
N ASP A 122 10.34 -0.42 -15.98
CA ASP A 122 9.40 -1.46 -16.39
C ASP A 122 9.26 -2.59 -15.35
N ASP A 123 10.33 -2.90 -14.60
CA ASP A 123 10.38 -4.06 -13.71
C ASP A 123 10.87 -3.75 -12.29
N LEU A 124 10.51 -4.63 -11.34
CA LEU A 124 10.87 -4.51 -9.93
C LEU A 124 12.39 -4.54 -9.69
N SER A 125 13.17 -5.36 -10.42
CA SER A 125 14.62 -5.39 -10.22
C SER A 125 15.26 -4.04 -10.56
N MET A 126 14.78 -3.36 -11.61
CA MET A 126 15.26 -2.04 -11.99
C MET A 126 15.03 -1.02 -10.87
N PHE A 127 13.84 -1.05 -10.26
CA PHE A 127 13.53 -0.25 -9.08
C PHE A 127 14.46 -0.55 -7.89
N SER A 128 14.69 -1.83 -7.60
CA SER A 128 15.54 -2.26 -6.49
C SER A 128 17.02 -1.88 -6.66
N ASN A 129 17.45 -1.72 -7.92
CA ASN A 129 18.80 -1.40 -8.36
C ASN A 129 19.02 0.11 -8.58
N LEU A 130 18.01 0.96 -8.37
CA LEU A 130 18.17 2.41 -8.43
C LEU A 130 19.31 2.85 -7.50
N LYS A 131 20.29 3.53 -8.10
CA LYS A 131 21.42 4.15 -7.39
C LYS A 131 20.97 5.50 -6.81
N ASP A 132 21.61 5.84 -5.70
CA ASP A 132 21.37 7.00 -4.82
C ASP A 132 20.44 8.14 -5.33
N PRO A 133 19.39 8.49 -4.55
CA PRO A 133 19.02 7.86 -3.30
C PRO A 133 18.36 6.50 -3.51
N LYS A 134 18.64 5.54 -2.62
CA LYS A 134 17.94 4.25 -2.62
C LYS A 134 16.53 4.45 -2.06
N PRO A 135 15.46 4.04 -2.77
CA PRO A 135 14.10 4.21 -2.27
C PRO A 135 13.91 3.44 -0.96
N VAL A 136 13.32 4.11 0.03
CA VAL A 136 12.95 3.51 1.31
C VAL A 136 11.42 3.36 1.35
N PRO A 137 10.91 2.12 1.49
CA PRO A 137 9.48 1.88 1.61
C PRO A 137 8.89 2.57 2.85
N TYR A 138 7.78 3.27 2.66
CA TYR A 138 6.91 3.75 3.73
C TYR A 138 5.82 2.74 4.02
N SER A 139 5.05 2.30 3.02
CA SER A 139 4.06 1.24 3.17
C SER A 139 4.21 0.17 2.11
N VAL A 140 3.70 -1.02 2.43
CA VAL A 140 3.47 -2.11 1.47
C VAL A 140 2.03 -2.53 1.60
N ALA A 141 1.34 -2.67 0.48
CA ALA A 141 -0.04 -3.11 0.41
C ALA A 141 -0.22 -4.22 -0.61
N GLN A 142 -1.17 -5.12 -0.34
CA GLN A 142 -1.52 -6.21 -1.24
C GLN A 142 -3.03 -6.26 -1.47
N MET A 143 -3.40 -6.55 -2.72
CA MET A 143 -4.78 -6.73 -3.18
C MET A 143 -4.81 -7.81 -4.26
N GLU A 144 -5.94 -8.51 -4.43
CA GLU A 144 -6.20 -9.30 -5.64
C GLU A 144 -7.24 -8.55 -6.48
N ILE A 145 -6.88 -8.21 -7.71
CA ILE A 145 -7.68 -7.37 -8.61
C ILE A 145 -7.88 -8.12 -9.92
N SER A 146 -9.12 -8.54 -10.20
CA SER A 146 -9.45 -9.23 -11.44
C SER A 146 -8.55 -10.46 -11.71
N SER A 147 -8.36 -11.26 -10.67
CA SER A 147 -7.55 -12.49 -10.58
C SER A 147 -6.05 -12.26 -10.67
N VAL A 148 -5.63 -10.99 -10.67
CA VAL A 148 -4.23 -10.59 -10.64
C VAL A 148 -3.86 -10.16 -9.22
N PRO A 149 -3.00 -10.90 -8.51
CA PRO A 149 -2.44 -10.44 -7.26
C PRO A 149 -1.52 -9.26 -7.56
N VAL A 150 -1.66 -8.20 -6.77
CA VAL A 150 -0.83 -7.00 -6.89
C VAL A 150 -0.20 -6.69 -5.54
N THR A 151 1.05 -6.24 -5.58
CA THR A 151 1.75 -5.68 -4.44
C THR A 151 2.14 -4.27 -4.78
N SER A 152 1.82 -3.33 -3.91
CA SER A 152 2.18 -1.93 -4.10
C SER A 152 3.06 -1.47 -2.96
N VAL A 153 4.12 -0.73 -3.30
CA VAL A 153 5.11 -0.21 -2.35
C VAL A 153 5.10 1.30 -2.47
N SER A 154 4.88 1.98 -1.35
CA SER A 154 4.97 3.44 -1.32
C SER A 154 6.38 3.89 -0.95
N PHE A 155 6.87 4.97 -1.55
CA PHE A 155 8.13 5.61 -1.17
C PHE A 155 8.08 7.10 -1.47
N VAL A 156 8.97 7.86 -0.85
CA VAL A 156 9.03 9.30 -1.06
C VAL A 156 9.75 9.60 -2.36
N THR A 157 9.19 10.52 -3.13
CA THR A 157 9.85 11.14 -4.27
C THR A 157 10.10 12.62 -4.00
N LYS A 158 11.09 13.18 -4.69
CA LYS A 158 11.20 14.64 -4.84
C LYS A 158 9.98 15.10 -5.63
N GLY A 159 9.41 16.24 -5.27
CA GLY A 159 8.36 16.88 -6.08
C GLY A 159 8.84 17.01 -7.52
N GLY A 160 7.94 16.79 -8.47
CA GLY A 160 8.27 16.93 -9.89
C GLY A 160 8.46 18.40 -10.24
N ASN A 161 9.63 18.72 -10.81
CA ASN A 161 9.83 19.91 -11.61
C ASN A 161 8.76 19.94 -12.69
N HIS A 162 7.72 20.76 -12.53
CA HIS A 162 6.82 20.99 -13.64
C HIS A 162 7.59 21.73 -14.73
N LYS A 163 7.54 21.21 -15.97
CA LYS A 163 7.82 21.95 -17.21
C LYS A 163 6.79 23.07 -17.45
N ASP A 164 6.27 23.68 -16.40
CA ASP A 164 5.44 24.86 -16.43
C ASP A 164 6.36 26.02 -16.05
N THR A 165 6.93 26.68 -17.07
CA THR A 165 7.92 27.77 -16.93
C THR A 165 7.25 29.07 -16.47
N ASN A 166 6.26 29.01 -15.59
CA ASN A 166 5.54 30.18 -15.12
C ASN A 166 6.13 30.62 -13.76
N PRO A 167 7.08 31.60 -13.75
CA PRO A 167 7.81 32.01 -12.55
C PRO A 167 6.92 32.65 -11.47
N GLU A 168 5.65 32.95 -11.77
CA GLU A 168 4.68 33.50 -10.80
C GLU A 168 3.93 32.40 -10.00
N LYS A 169 4.11 31.13 -10.35
CA LYS A 169 3.66 30.00 -9.55
C LYS A 169 4.88 29.28 -8.98
N GLU A 170 5.51 29.88 -7.96
CA GLU A 170 6.35 29.14 -7.02
C GLU A 170 5.46 28.13 -6.25
N GLN A 171 5.01 27.07 -6.93
CA GLN A 171 4.56 25.89 -6.23
C GLN A 171 5.83 25.27 -5.64
N VAL A 172 5.99 25.42 -4.34
CA VAL A 172 7.00 24.71 -3.55
C VAL A 172 7.04 23.26 -4.05
N ASP A 173 8.22 22.75 -4.43
CA ASP A 173 8.47 21.35 -4.76
C ASP A 173 8.12 20.48 -3.53
N MET A 174 6.84 20.19 -3.36
CA MET A 174 6.35 19.45 -2.22
C MET A 174 6.68 17.99 -2.45
N PRO A 175 7.24 17.29 -1.44
CA PRO A 175 7.47 15.86 -1.56
C PRO A 175 6.17 15.14 -1.89
N GLN A 176 6.30 14.10 -2.69
CA GLN A 176 5.20 13.21 -2.99
C GLN A 176 5.47 11.85 -2.36
N LEU A 177 4.38 11.13 -2.09
CA LEU A 177 4.42 9.71 -1.82
C LEU A 177 3.99 9.01 -3.10
N ALA A 178 4.95 8.36 -3.75
CA ALA A 178 4.71 7.53 -4.93
C ALA A 178 4.36 6.11 -4.49
N TYR A 179 3.53 5.43 -5.28
CA TYR A 179 3.03 4.10 -5.07
C TYR A 179 3.29 3.28 -6.33
N LEU A 180 4.34 2.46 -6.28
CA LEU A 180 4.74 1.57 -7.37
C LEU A 180 4.06 0.22 -7.15
N THR A 181 3.24 -0.19 -8.11
CA THR A 181 2.45 -1.40 -8.06
C THR A 181 2.98 -2.42 -9.05
N VAL A 182 3.24 -3.63 -8.58
CA VAL A 182 3.76 -4.75 -9.36
C VAL A 182 2.84 -5.96 -9.27
N SER A 183 2.93 -6.84 -10.26
CA SER A 183 2.22 -8.13 -10.24
C SER A 183 3.18 -9.29 -10.52
N PRO A 184 3.19 -10.34 -9.67
CA PRO A 184 3.94 -11.56 -9.92
C PRO A 184 3.21 -12.51 -10.90
N GLN A 185 2.19 -12.08 -11.63
CA GLN A 185 1.61 -12.88 -12.71
C GLN A 185 1.97 -12.33 -14.10
N LEU A 186 2.55 -11.14 -14.14
CA LEU A 186 2.94 -10.45 -15.36
C LEU A 186 4.47 -10.36 -15.35
N TYR A 187 5.09 -11.36 -15.96
CA TYR A 187 6.54 -11.49 -16.09
C TYR A 187 6.96 -11.33 -17.55
N HIS A 188 8.06 -10.63 -17.81
CA HIS A 188 8.68 -10.60 -19.14
C HIS A 188 9.40 -11.91 -19.47
N ASP A 189 10.11 -12.48 -18.50
CA ASP A 189 10.84 -13.73 -18.64
C ASP A 189 10.23 -14.81 -17.72
N LYS A 190 9.90 -15.97 -18.30
CA LYS A 190 9.36 -17.11 -17.56
C LYS A 190 10.45 -17.93 -16.85
N GLU A 191 11.69 -17.86 -17.32
CA GLU A 191 12.83 -18.56 -16.73
C GLU A 191 13.45 -17.75 -15.57
N HIS A 192 13.40 -16.42 -15.67
CA HIS A 192 13.80 -15.49 -14.62
C HIS A 192 12.69 -14.47 -14.32
N PRO A 193 11.65 -14.88 -13.54
CA PRO A 193 10.46 -14.06 -13.34
C PRO A 193 10.73 -12.81 -12.50
N ASP A 194 10.94 -11.66 -13.15
CA ASP A 194 10.97 -10.33 -12.53
C ASP A 194 9.58 -9.66 -12.63
N PRO A 195 8.92 -9.32 -11.52
CA PRO A 195 7.57 -8.73 -11.56
C PRO A 195 7.51 -7.40 -12.32
N HIS A 196 6.57 -7.31 -13.26
CA HIS A 196 6.32 -6.09 -14.04
C HIS A 196 5.64 -5.00 -13.20
N ILE A 197 6.01 -3.75 -13.47
CA ILE A 197 5.39 -2.54 -12.92
C ILE A 197 4.11 -2.23 -13.70
N ILE A 198 2.96 -2.34 -13.03
CA ILE A 198 1.64 -2.17 -13.64
C ILE A 198 0.94 -0.86 -13.25
N GLY A 199 1.57 -0.06 -12.39
CA GLY A 199 1.06 1.25 -12.02
C GLY A 199 2.04 2.04 -11.18
N LEU A 200 2.13 3.33 -11.44
CA LEU A 200 2.84 4.31 -10.65
C LEU A 200 1.91 5.50 -10.44
N VAL A 201 1.60 5.78 -9.18
CA VAL A 201 0.76 6.94 -8.79
C VAL A 201 1.51 7.74 -7.76
N ALA A 202 1.55 9.06 -7.89
CA ALA A 202 2.13 9.95 -6.88
C ALA A 202 1.06 10.85 -6.27
N LEU A 203 1.04 10.93 -4.95
CA LEU A 203 0.14 11.80 -4.19
C LEU A 203 0.97 12.82 -3.39
N PRO A 204 0.49 14.06 -3.17
CA PRO A 204 1.15 15.00 -2.27
C PRO A 204 1.37 14.37 -0.89
N TYR A 205 2.59 14.43 -0.35
CA TYR A 205 2.95 13.72 0.87
C TYR A 205 2.04 14.10 2.03
N LEU A 206 1.77 15.39 2.25
CA LEU A 206 0.91 15.87 3.33
C LEU A 206 -0.54 15.37 3.25
N ASN A 207 -1.01 14.98 2.07
CA ASN A 207 -2.34 14.41 1.89
C ASN A 207 -2.30 12.90 2.19
N ALA A 208 -1.32 12.20 1.62
CA ALA A 208 -1.14 10.77 1.81
C ALA A 208 -0.78 10.39 3.26
N SER A 209 0.04 11.21 3.93
CA SER A 209 0.60 10.90 5.25
C SER A 209 -0.37 11.13 6.41
N ARG A 210 -1.56 11.68 6.14
CA ARG A 210 -2.65 11.77 7.14
C ARG A 210 -3.20 10.40 7.49
N ASP A 211 -3.24 9.50 6.51
CA ASP A 211 -3.68 8.13 6.64
C ASP A 211 -3.06 7.30 5.51
N PHE A 212 -1.84 6.80 5.74
CA PHE A 212 -1.08 6.07 4.73
C PHE A 212 -1.86 4.85 4.21
N GLY A 213 -2.48 4.09 5.12
CA GLY A 213 -3.18 2.86 4.77
C GLY A 213 -4.40 3.12 3.88
N ASN A 214 -5.22 4.13 4.19
CA ASN A 214 -6.37 4.47 3.33
C ASN A 214 -5.97 5.18 2.03
N ALA A 215 -4.90 5.98 2.04
CA ALA A 215 -4.36 6.57 0.80
C ALA A 215 -3.85 5.48 -0.15
N HIS A 216 -3.12 4.49 0.37
CA HIS A 216 -2.62 3.35 -0.40
C HIS A 216 -3.75 2.45 -0.90
N TYR A 217 -4.75 2.17 -0.08
CA TYR A 217 -5.98 1.50 -0.52
C TYR A 217 -6.65 2.24 -1.68
N SER A 218 -6.75 3.57 -1.60
CA SER A 218 -7.39 4.38 -2.64
C SER A 218 -6.66 4.28 -3.99
N VAL A 219 -5.33 4.22 -3.98
CA VAL A 219 -4.52 3.99 -5.18
C VAL A 219 -4.85 2.63 -5.81
N LEU A 220 -4.83 1.55 -5.03
CA LEU A 220 -5.14 0.21 -5.54
C LEU A 220 -6.60 0.06 -5.97
N ASN A 221 -7.52 0.72 -5.26
CA ASN A 221 -8.93 0.75 -5.64
C ASN A 221 -9.14 1.45 -6.99
N ASN A 222 -8.43 2.55 -7.27
CA ASN A 222 -8.51 3.20 -8.57
C ASN A 222 -7.93 2.33 -9.69
N LEU A 223 -6.78 1.69 -9.46
CA LEU A 223 -6.23 0.68 -10.39
C LEU A 223 -7.25 -0.44 -10.67
N SER A 224 -8.01 -0.88 -9.65
CA SER A 224 -9.04 -1.91 -9.82
C SER A 224 -10.16 -1.51 -10.77
N LYS A 225 -10.54 -0.23 -10.79
CA LYS A 225 -11.55 0.31 -11.71
C LYS A 225 -11.00 0.33 -13.13
N GLU A 226 -9.79 0.83 -13.32
CA GLU A 226 -9.13 0.87 -14.64
C GLU A 226 -8.95 -0.53 -15.23
N MET A 227 -8.52 -1.50 -14.43
CA MET A 227 -8.36 -2.89 -14.87
C MET A 227 -9.71 -3.52 -15.24
N LYS A 228 -10.77 -3.21 -14.48
CA LYS A 228 -12.12 -3.70 -14.78
C LYS A 228 -12.66 -3.11 -16.09
N GLU A 229 -12.45 -1.83 -16.33
CA GLU A 229 -12.85 -1.17 -17.58
C GLU A 229 -12.13 -1.76 -18.80
N LYS A 230 -10.81 -2.00 -18.68
CA LYS A 230 -10.01 -2.66 -19.74
C LYS A 230 -10.49 -4.09 -20.03
N LEU A 231 -10.95 -4.83 -19.02
CA LEU A 231 -11.52 -6.16 -19.23
C LEU A 231 -12.89 -6.10 -19.93
N ALA A 232 -13.72 -5.12 -19.57
CA ALA A 232 -15.01 -4.91 -20.19
C ALA A 232 -14.90 -4.45 -21.66
N SER A 233 -13.89 -3.66 -22.01
CA SER A 233 -13.67 -3.25 -23.41
C SER A 233 -13.18 -4.41 -24.28
N ARG A 234 -12.28 -5.25 -23.78
CA ARG A 234 -11.78 -6.43 -24.51
C ARG A 234 -12.85 -7.49 -24.78
N SER A 235 -13.83 -7.66 -23.88
CA SER A 235 -14.93 -8.61 -24.10
C SER A 235 -15.93 -8.12 -25.16
N LEU A 236 -16.01 -6.81 -25.42
CA LEU A 236 -16.82 -6.24 -26.50
C LEU A 236 -16.18 -6.43 -27.88
N ASP A 237 -14.85 -6.43 -27.96
CA ASP A 237 -14.12 -6.61 -29.23
C ASP A 237 -14.06 -8.08 -29.68
N LEU A 238 -14.12 -9.04 -28.75
CA LEU A 238 -14.18 -10.48 -29.06
C LEU A 238 -15.57 -10.96 -29.55
N ASN A 239 -16.58 -10.10 -29.46
CA ASN A 239 -17.95 -10.37 -29.91
C ASN A 239 -18.31 -9.65 -31.22
N LYS A 240 -17.30 -9.17 -31.96
CA LYS A 240 -17.42 -8.62 -33.32
C LYS A 240 -16.68 -9.50 -34.31
#